data_AF-A0A9E1WG80-F1
#
_entry.id   AF-A0A9E1WG80-F1
#
_cell.length_a   1.000
_cell.length_b   1.000
_cell.length_c   1.000
_cell.angle_alpha   90.00
_cell.angle_beta   90.00
_cell.angle_gamma   90.00
#
_symmetry.space_group_name_H-M   'P 1'
#
loop_
_entity.id
_entity.type
_entity.pdbx_description
1 polymer ?
#
loop_
_entity_poly.entity_id
_entity_poly.type
_entity_poly.pdbx_seq_one_letter_code
_entity_poly.pdbx_strand_id
1 'polypeptide(L)'
;MRIKGFFWFLTILLTVVCLYQLSFTWVANNVEADAEKQAISIVSKKKKEAMANNNGIAVIGTNNDTIDFNNPESEEIAKGILINQILRSKADTEVYPVLGSTFSEVKKRSLAFGLDLVGGMSVTLEVSEPEFVKSQVKNQNDISFTSPYEKALTKYENNGTLDFIDLFVAEFRKENGSLMLNTIFYGEKIEITTSDDDVIKQLRELITKSMDGIENVMSKRINQFGVAQPNIQKDAENNRLYIELPGVQDEKTVAEKLQSTANLEFFETYEFSQFQSAWAEADALSLKQEGFKEDSSSNETSDTDLEFDGSTNSS
;
A
#
# COMPACT_ATOMS: atom_id res chain seq x y z
N MET A 1 59.40 -29.37 6.97
CA MET A 1 58.79 -28.67 8.14
C MET A 1 58.25 -27.25 7.84
N ARG A 2 58.08 -26.84 6.56
CA ARG A 2 57.90 -25.41 6.18
C ARG A 2 56.46 -24.94 5.90
N ILE A 3 55.46 -25.69 6.37
CA ILE A 3 54.04 -25.42 6.09
C ILE A 3 53.27 -24.99 7.36
N LYS A 4 53.78 -25.31 8.56
CA LYS A 4 53.11 -25.01 9.84
C LYS A 4 52.93 -23.49 10.07
N GLY A 5 53.91 -22.67 9.69
CA GLY A 5 53.82 -21.21 9.80
C GLY A 5 52.78 -20.61 8.84
N PHE A 6 52.61 -21.19 7.65
CA PHE A 6 51.59 -20.76 6.70
C PHE A 6 50.17 -21.05 7.20
N PHE A 7 49.93 -22.23 7.79
CA PHE A 7 48.64 -22.55 8.40
C PHE A 7 48.31 -21.61 9.57
N TRP A 8 49.26 -21.33 10.47
CA TRP A 8 49.04 -20.41 11.59
C TRP A 8 48.77 -18.98 11.12
N PHE A 9 49.48 -18.49 10.11
CA PHE A 9 49.20 -17.21 9.48
C PHE A 9 47.78 -17.15 8.90
N LEU A 10 47.38 -18.17 8.13
CA LEU A 10 46.05 -18.25 7.54
C LEU A 10 44.95 -18.30 8.61
N THR A 11 45.13 -19.09 9.67
CA THR A 11 44.17 -19.18 10.77
C THR A 11 44.05 -17.87 11.54
N ILE A 12 45.15 -17.18 11.84
CA ILE A 12 45.09 -15.84 12.45
C ILE A 12 44.34 -14.89 11.53
N LEU A 13 44.71 -14.84 10.24
CA LEU A 13 44.08 -13.94 9.26
C LEU A 13 42.57 -14.17 9.19
N LEU A 14 42.16 -15.43 9.06
CA LEU A 14 40.74 -15.81 9.04
C LEU A 14 40.04 -15.40 10.34
N THR A 15 40.67 -15.65 11.49
CA THR A 15 40.10 -15.28 12.80
C THR A 15 39.89 -13.77 12.90
N VAL A 16 40.87 -12.97 12.46
CA VAL A 16 40.75 -11.50 12.44
C VAL A 16 39.61 -11.05 11.52
N VAL A 17 39.48 -11.65 10.33
CA VAL A 17 38.37 -11.36 9.41
C VAL A 17 37.02 -11.74 10.03
N CYS A 18 36.92 -12.89 10.70
CA CYS A 18 35.69 -13.30 11.40
C CYS A 18 35.33 -12.33 12.53
N LEU A 19 36.31 -11.93 13.36
CA LEU A 19 36.08 -10.95 14.42
C LEU A 19 35.63 -9.60 13.86
N TYR A 20 36.20 -9.17 12.73
CA TYR A 20 35.79 -7.96 12.03
C TYR A 20 34.36 -8.05 11.45
N GLN A 21 33.92 -9.21 10.97
CA GLN A 21 32.52 -9.38 10.53
C GLN A 21 31.56 -9.42 11.73
N LEU A 22 31.96 -10.11 12.81
CA LEU A 22 31.16 -10.19 14.04
C LEU A 22 31.02 -8.85 14.75
N SER A 23 32.00 -7.95 14.65
CA SER A 23 31.91 -6.63 15.27
C SER A 23 30.79 -5.77 14.68
N PHE A 24 30.42 -5.93 13.41
CA PHE A 24 29.24 -5.25 12.85
C PHE A 24 27.95 -5.67 13.54
N THR A 25 27.80 -6.98 13.80
CA THR A 25 26.65 -7.52 14.51
C THR A 25 26.59 -7.01 15.95
N TRP A 26 27.73 -6.96 16.63
CA TRP A 26 27.80 -6.42 18.00
C TRP A 26 27.43 -4.94 18.07
N VAL A 27 27.94 -4.12 17.14
CA VAL A 27 27.59 -2.68 17.08
C VAL A 27 26.12 -2.49 16.74
N ALA A 28 25.57 -3.21 15.76
CA ALA A 28 24.15 -3.14 15.40
C ALA A 28 23.24 -3.44 16.60
N ASN A 29 23.49 -4.56 17.29
CA ASN A 29 22.71 -4.97 18.46
C ASN A 29 22.80 -3.95 19.60
N ASN A 30 23.95 -3.30 19.77
CA ASN A 30 24.11 -2.28 20.80
C ASN A 30 23.28 -1.00 20.49
N VAL A 31 23.22 -0.58 19.23
CA VAL A 31 22.38 0.55 18.79
C VAL A 31 20.89 0.22 18.98
N GLU A 32 20.49 -1.01 18.65
CA GLU A 32 19.12 -1.49 18.82
C GLU A 32 18.71 -1.57 20.29
N ALA A 33 19.56 -2.11 21.15
CA ALA A 33 19.32 -2.15 22.59
C ALA A 33 19.23 -0.75 23.22
N ASP A 34 19.98 0.23 22.70
CA ASP A 34 19.84 1.63 23.12
C ASP A 34 18.52 2.24 22.66
N ALA A 35 18.10 1.98 21.41
CA ALA A 35 16.80 2.41 20.90
C ALA A 35 15.63 1.84 21.71
N GLU A 36 15.70 0.56 22.08
CA GLU A 36 14.71 -0.11 22.92
C GLU A 36 14.58 0.56 24.30
N LYS A 37 15.69 0.85 24.97
CA LYS A 37 15.70 1.55 26.27
C LYS A 37 15.06 2.94 26.16
N GLN A 38 15.39 3.68 25.11
CA GLN A 38 14.82 5.00 24.86
C GLN A 38 13.30 4.91 24.62
N ALA A 39 12.86 3.96 23.79
CA ALA A 39 11.45 3.74 23.52
C ALA A 39 10.67 3.36 24.77
N ILE A 40 11.17 2.42 25.59
CA ILE A 40 10.53 2.04 26.86
C ILE A 40 10.35 3.26 27.78
N SER A 41 11.37 4.11 27.87
CA SER A 41 11.27 5.36 28.66
C SER A 41 10.18 6.28 28.14
N ILE A 42 10.13 6.51 26.82
CA ILE A 42 9.14 7.38 26.18
C ILE A 42 7.72 6.81 26.35
N VAL A 43 7.51 5.52 26.10
CA VAL A 43 6.20 4.85 26.29
C VAL A 43 5.73 4.98 27.73
N SER A 44 6.61 4.74 28.71
CA SER A 44 6.25 4.85 30.12
C SER A 44 5.78 6.26 30.52
N LYS A 45 6.38 7.31 29.92
CA LYS A 45 5.98 8.70 30.12
C LYS A 45 4.65 8.99 29.42
N LYS A 46 4.53 8.64 28.15
CA LYS A 46 3.31 8.81 27.34
C LYS A 46 2.10 8.11 27.95
N LYS A 47 2.27 6.89 28.45
CA LYS A 47 1.23 6.14 29.16
C LYS A 47 0.77 6.87 30.42
N LYS A 48 1.69 7.37 31.26
CA LYS A 48 1.34 8.14 32.46
C LYS A 48 0.58 9.42 32.10
N GLU A 49 1.04 10.16 31.09
CA GLU A 49 0.38 11.37 30.60
C GLU A 49 -1.02 11.09 30.05
N ALA A 50 -1.19 10.02 29.28
CA ALA A 50 -2.46 9.62 28.68
C ALA A 50 -3.48 9.14 29.71
N MET A 51 -3.04 8.35 30.70
CA MET A 51 -3.89 7.91 31.81
C MET A 51 -4.35 9.08 32.68
N ALA A 52 -3.55 10.16 32.77
CA ALA A 52 -3.91 11.35 33.53
C ALA A 52 -4.87 12.28 32.78
N ASN A 53 -4.68 12.48 31.48
CA ASN A 53 -5.30 13.59 30.74
C ASN A 53 -6.29 13.17 29.65
N ASN A 54 -6.24 11.92 29.17
CA ASN A 54 -6.92 11.54 27.94
C ASN A 54 -7.49 10.11 27.98
N ASN A 55 -7.96 9.69 29.15
CA ASN A 55 -8.58 8.37 29.38
C ASN A 55 -7.73 7.18 28.87
N GLY A 56 -6.40 7.29 28.93
CA GLY A 56 -5.48 6.24 28.47
C GLY A 56 -5.11 6.31 26.99
N ILE A 57 -5.62 7.28 26.22
CA ILE A 57 -5.36 7.40 24.78
C ILE A 57 -4.20 8.35 24.50
N ALA A 58 -3.22 7.90 23.70
CA ALA A 58 -2.08 8.70 23.26
C ALA A 58 -1.84 8.59 21.76
N VAL A 59 -1.29 9.65 21.18
CA VAL A 59 -0.72 9.62 19.83
C VAL A 59 0.78 9.33 19.93
N ILE A 60 1.23 8.31 19.21
CA ILE A 60 2.61 7.80 19.17
C ILE A 60 3.08 7.78 17.70
N GLY A 61 4.39 7.85 17.50
CA GLY A 61 4.96 7.74 16.16
C GLY A 61 4.84 9.02 15.33
N THR A 62 5.32 8.95 14.09
CA THR A 62 5.21 10.01 13.08
C THR A 62 3.96 9.89 12.22
N ASN A 63 3.28 8.73 12.25
CA ASN A 63 2.06 8.47 11.47
C ASN A 63 0.78 8.83 12.25
N ASN A 64 0.92 9.51 13.39
CA ASN A 64 -0.16 9.85 14.31
C ASN A 64 -0.94 8.60 14.81
N ASP A 65 -0.23 7.51 15.11
CA ASP A 65 -0.82 6.28 15.58
C ASP A 65 -1.50 6.48 16.93
N THR A 66 -2.80 6.24 16.98
CA THR A 66 -3.59 6.37 18.21
C THR A 66 -3.55 5.05 18.97
N ILE A 67 -3.01 5.10 20.19
CA ILE A 67 -2.82 3.95 21.06
C ILE A 67 -3.68 4.13 22.31
N ASP A 68 -4.51 3.13 22.60
CA ASP A 68 -5.29 3.04 23.83
C ASP A 68 -4.56 2.17 24.85
N PHE A 69 -3.91 2.78 25.85
CA PHE A 69 -3.16 2.08 26.89
C PHE A 69 -4.01 1.31 27.91
N ASN A 70 -5.34 1.32 27.77
CA ASN A 70 -6.21 0.43 28.55
C ASN A 70 -6.17 -1.01 28.02
N ASN A 71 -5.76 -1.22 26.76
CA ASN A 71 -5.54 -2.56 26.21
C ASN A 71 -4.15 -3.09 26.65
N PRO A 72 -4.06 -4.34 27.15
CA PRO A 72 -2.80 -4.99 27.50
C PRO A 72 -1.71 -4.97 26.41
N GLU A 73 -2.07 -5.09 25.13
CA GLU A 73 -1.11 -5.21 24.01
C GLU A 73 -0.56 -3.86 23.53
N SER A 74 -1.24 -2.77 23.86
CA SER A 74 -0.93 -1.42 23.37
C SER A 74 0.46 -0.92 23.77
N GLU A 75 1.01 -1.39 24.88
CA GLU A 75 2.34 -0.98 25.33
C GLU A 75 3.44 -1.55 24.42
N GLU A 76 3.27 -2.78 23.95
CA GLU A 76 4.21 -3.45 23.04
C GLU A 76 4.16 -2.82 21.64
N ILE A 77 2.94 -2.55 21.14
CA ILE A 77 2.72 -1.84 19.88
C ILE A 77 3.40 -0.45 19.93
N ALA A 78 3.18 0.32 21.00
CA ALA A 78 3.80 1.63 21.15
C ALA A 78 5.33 1.58 21.23
N LYS A 79 5.89 0.52 21.84
CA LYS A 79 7.35 0.28 21.85
C LYS A 79 7.86 0.01 20.45
N GLY A 80 7.23 -0.89 19.70
CA GLY A 80 7.61 -1.23 18.33
C GLY A 80 7.64 -0.01 17.42
N ILE A 81 6.59 0.82 17.46
CA ILE A 81 6.49 2.07 16.68
C ILE A 81 7.66 3.00 16.99
N LEU A 82 7.93 3.26 18.28
CA LEU A 82 8.99 4.18 18.70
C LEU A 82 10.39 3.63 18.42
N ILE A 83 10.60 2.32 18.57
CA ILE A 83 11.88 1.68 18.24
C ILE A 83 12.15 1.85 16.75
N ASN A 84 11.16 1.57 15.90
CA ASN A 84 11.27 1.78 14.46
C ASN A 84 11.60 3.24 14.14
N GLN A 85 10.89 4.19 14.76
CA GLN A 85 11.14 5.62 14.58
C GLN A 85 12.56 6.04 14.99
N ILE A 86 13.05 5.57 16.14
CA ILE A 86 14.39 5.89 16.65
C ILE A 86 15.47 5.26 15.75
N LEU A 87 15.29 4.02 15.30
CA LEU A 87 16.24 3.36 14.43
C LEU A 87 16.30 4.02 13.05
N ARG A 88 15.16 4.45 12.50
CA ARG A 88 15.09 5.24 11.27
C ARG A 88 15.82 6.57 11.40
N SER A 89 15.63 7.30 12.50
CA SER A 89 16.31 8.58 12.71
C SER A 89 17.82 8.43 12.90
N LYS A 90 18.28 7.25 13.35
CA LYS A 90 19.69 6.90 13.48
C LYS A 90 20.30 6.27 12.22
N ALA A 91 19.54 6.03 11.16
CA ALA A 91 19.98 5.27 9.98
C ALA A 91 21.27 5.82 9.34
N ASP A 92 21.38 7.15 9.25
CA ASP A 92 22.52 7.84 8.64
C ASP A 92 23.57 8.30 9.66
N THR A 93 23.37 7.99 10.95
CA THR A 93 24.35 8.33 11.98
C THR A 93 25.53 7.37 11.92
N GLU A 94 26.76 7.89 11.97
CA GLU A 94 27.97 7.07 12.07
C GLU A 94 28.01 6.38 13.45
N VAL A 95 28.02 5.05 13.46
CA VAL A 95 28.01 4.26 14.70
C VAL A 95 29.18 3.29 14.80
N TYR A 96 29.88 3.04 13.70
CA TYR A 96 31.00 2.10 13.70
C TYR A 96 32.31 2.80 14.09
N PRO A 97 33.04 2.30 15.10
CA PRO A 97 34.18 3.01 15.70
C PRO A 97 35.40 3.13 14.77
N VAL A 98 35.48 2.32 13.71
CA VAL A 98 36.63 2.26 12.81
C VAL A 98 36.13 2.39 11.37
N LEU A 99 36.14 3.60 10.81
CA LEU A 99 35.76 3.99 9.42
C LEU A 99 34.40 4.70 9.22
N GLY A 100 33.73 5.16 10.29
CA GLY A 100 32.59 6.08 10.14
C GLY A 100 31.35 5.50 9.45
N SER A 101 31.22 4.17 9.34
CA SER A 101 30.04 3.56 8.72
C SER A 101 28.76 3.92 9.48
N THR A 102 27.71 4.22 8.72
CA THR A 102 26.39 4.56 9.26
C THR A 102 25.69 3.35 9.86
N PHE A 103 24.68 3.55 10.70
CA PHE A 103 23.89 2.45 11.25
C PHE A 103 23.28 1.57 10.15
N SER A 104 22.78 2.17 9.07
CA SER A 104 22.24 1.42 7.92
C SER A 104 23.29 0.49 7.29
N GLU A 105 24.51 0.98 7.10
CA GLU A 105 25.62 0.18 6.57
C GLU A 105 26.03 -0.94 7.52
N VAL A 106 26.13 -0.63 8.81
CA VAL A 106 26.46 -1.61 9.85
C VAL A 106 25.41 -2.72 9.92
N LYS A 107 24.12 -2.36 9.88
CA LYS A 107 23.01 -3.31 9.91
C LYS A 107 23.01 -4.22 8.69
N LYS A 108 23.27 -3.69 7.49
CA LYS A 108 23.42 -4.51 6.25
C LYS A 108 24.58 -5.52 6.31
N ARG A 109 25.63 -5.20 7.07
CA ARG A 109 26.81 -6.07 7.24
C ARG A 109 26.73 -6.99 8.46
N SER A 110 25.74 -6.77 9.32
CA SER A 110 25.49 -7.65 10.46
C SER A 110 25.01 -9.03 10.00
N LEU A 111 25.19 -10.04 10.85
CA LEU A 111 24.71 -11.39 10.56
C LEU A 111 23.18 -11.40 10.47
N ALA A 112 22.68 -12.05 9.42
CA ALA A 112 21.27 -12.36 9.26
C ALA A 112 20.87 -13.37 10.34
N PHE A 113 19.90 -13.02 11.17
CA PHE A 113 19.26 -13.96 12.08
C PHE A 113 17.88 -14.32 11.53
N GLY A 114 17.53 -15.60 11.60
CA GLY A 114 16.19 -16.07 11.23
C GLY A 114 15.14 -15.63 12.24
N LEU A 115 13.86 -15.74 11.84
CA LEU A 115 12.70 -15.37 12.67
C LEU A 115 12.72 -16.03 14.06
N ASP A 116 13.16 -17.28 14.15
CA ASP A 116 13.27 -18.03 15.41
C ASP A 116 14.25 -17.40 16.42
N LEU A 117 15.26 -16.67 15.93
CA LEU A 117 16.33 -16.12 16.77
C LEU A 117 16.10 -14.67 17.18
N VAL A 118 15.43 -13.87 16.34
CA VAL A 118 15.23 -12.42 16.57
C VAL A 118 13.77 -12.02 16.66
N GLY A 119 12.83 -12.96 16.48
CA GLY A 119 11.42 -12.63 16.30
C GLY A 119 11.20 -11.80 15.03
N GLY A 120 9.98 -11.32 14.83
CA GLY A 120 9.58 -10.58 13.64
C GLY A 120 8.27 -11.08 13.06
N MET A 121 8.06 -10.79 11.78
CA MET A 121 6.79 -11.05 11.09
C MET A 121 6.97 -12.00 9.91
N SER A 122 6.03 -12.95 9.76
CA SER A 122 5.86 -13.73 8.54
C SER A 122 4.54 -13.34 7.88
N VAL A 123 4.59 -13.06 6.57
CA VAL A 123 3.45 -12.60 5.77
C VAL A 123 3.32 -13.50 4.55
N THR A 124 2.12 -13.97 4.29
CA THR A 124 1.77 -14.62 3.03
C THR A 124 0.85 -13.69 2.26
N LEU A 125 1.28 -13.29 1.07
CA LEU A 125 0.45 -12.56 0.11
C LEU A 125 -0.02 -13.53 -0.97
N GLU A 126 -1.23 -13.35 -1.46
CA GLU A 126 -1.82 -14.17 -2.52
C GLU A 126 -2.48 -13.26 -3.54
N VAL A 127 -2.27 -13.54 -4.82
CA VAL A 127 -3.02 -12.86 -5.89
C VAL A 127 -4.38 -13.52 -6.02
N SER A 128 -5.43 -12.76 -5.76
CA SER A 128 -6.81 -13.20 -5.96
C SER A 128 -7.08 -13.38 -7.45
N GLU A 129 -7.16 -14.63 -7.93
CA GLU A 129 -7.59 -14.93 -9.30
C GLU A 129 -9.00 -14.38 -9.61
N PRO A 130 -10.02 -14.49 -8.73
CA PRO A 130 -11.33 -13.90 -8.99
C PRO A 130 -11.27 -12.39 -9.22
N GLU A 131 -10.60 -11.67 -8.33
CA GLU A 131 -10.51 -10.21 -8.44
C GLU A 131 -9.66 -9.81 -9.66
N PHE A 132 -8.63 -10.59 -9.97
CA PHE A 132 -7.85 -10.41 -11.18
C PHE A 132 -8.73 -10.58 -12.43
N VAL A 133 -9.46 -11.69 -12.57
CA VAL A 133 -10.37 -11.93 -13.71
C VAL A 133 -11.38 -10.80 -13.83
N LYS A 134 -12.03 -10.39 -12.74
CA LYS A 134 -12.99 -9.28 -12.70
C LYS A 134 -12.36 -7.95 -13.14
N SER A 135 -11.10 -7.69 -12.80
CA SER A 135 -10.37 -6.49 -13.21
C SER A 135 -10.07 -6.43 -14.72
N GLN A 136 -10.03 -7.58 -15.41
CA GLN A 136 -9.72 -7.66 -16.85
C GLN A 136 -10.99 -7.56 -17.75
N VAL A 137 -12.18 -7.43 -17.16
CA VAL A 137 -13.45 -7.41 -17.91
C VAL A 137 -13.80 -5.98 -18.36
N LYS A 138 -14.31 -5.85 -19.60
CA LYS A 138 -14.71 -4.57 -20.21
C LYS A 138 -15.83 -3.87 -19.44
N ASN A 139 -16.80 -4.63 -18.97
CA ASN A 139 -17.95 -4.14 -18.22
C ASN A 139 -18.32 -5.14 -17.11
N GLN A 140 -18.02 -4.79 -15.86
CA GLN A 140 -18.31 -5.64 -14.70
C GLN A 140 -19.81 -5.84 -14.44
N ASN A 141 -20.67 -5.01 -15.06
CA ASN A 141 -22.14 -5.11 -14.96
C ASN A 141 -22.77 -5.90 -16.13
N ASP A 142 -21.98 -6.44 -17.07
CA ASP A 142 -22.50 -7.28 -18.14
C ASP A 142 -22.98 -8.61 -17.57
N ILE A 143 -24.26 -8.93 -17.74
CA ILE A 143 -24.87 -10.17 -17.25
C ILE A 143 -24.16 -11.43 -17.79
N SER A 144 -23.60 -11.33 -19.01
CA SER A 144 -22.82 -12.40 -19.64
C SER A 144 -21.54 -12.71 -18.86
N PHE A 145 -21.06 -11.76 -18.03
CA PHE A 145 -19.95 -11.94 -17.11
C PHE A 145 -20.43 -12.15 -15.66
N THR A 146 -21.30 -11.28 -15.13
CA THR A 146 -21.65 -11.25 -13.70
C THR A 146 -22.24 -12.57 -13.20
N SER A 147 -23.21 -13.14 -13.93
CA SER A 147 -23.85 -14.41 -13.53
C SER A 147 -22.88 -15.60 -13.50
N PRO A 148 -22.09 -15.88 -14.55
CA PRO A 148 -21.12 -16.97 -14.50
C PRO A 148 -19.98 -16.70 -13.51
N TYR A 149 -19.58 -15.43 -13.31
CA TYR A 149 -18.60 -15.05 -12.30
C TYR A 149 -19.05 -15.38 -10.88
N GLU A 150 -20.26 -14.98 -10.48
CA GLU A 150 -20.78 -15.24 -9.13
C GLU A 150 -20.93 -16.74 -8.84
N LYS A 151 -21.34 -17.53 -9.84
CA LYS A 151 -21.42 -18.99 -9.71
C LYS A 151 -20.05 -19.64 -9.61
N ALA A 152 -19.08 -19.19 -10.40
CA ALA A 152 -17.71 -19.64 -10.30
C ALA A 152 -17.09 -19.28 -8.95
N LEU A 153 -17.32 -18.06 -8.46
CA LEU A 153 -16.87 -17.59 -7.15
C LEU A 153 -17.45 -18.44 -6.03
N THR A 154 -18.75 -18.70 -6.05
CA THR A 154 -19.41 -19.59 -5.08
C THR A 154 -18.77 -20.98 -5.08
N LYS A 155 -18.43 -21.53 -6.24
CA LYS A 155 -17.77 -22.84 -6.34
C LYS A 155 -16.33 -22.81 -5.82
N TYR A 156 -15.60 -21.75 -6.13
CA TYR A 156 -14.23 -21.52 -5.69
C TYR A 156 -14.14 -21.38 -4.17
N GLU A 157 -15.01 -20.57 -3.56
CA GLU A 157 -15.08 -20.39 -2.10
C GLU A 157 -15.45 -21.68 -1.36
N ASN A 158 -16.29 -22.52 -1.96
CA ASN A 158 -16.66 -23.82 -1.40
C ASN A 158 -15.60 -24.92 -1.64
N ASN A 159 -14.66 -24.69 -2.56
CA ASN A 159 -13.59 -25.65 -2.87
C ASN A 159 -12.35 -24.92 -3.43
N GLY A 160 -11.53 -24.39 -2.52
CA GLY A 160 -10.33 -23.60 -2.85
C GLY A 160 -9.16 -24.39 -3.46
N THR A 161 -9.37 -25.63 -3.91
CA THR A 161 -8.39 -26.38 -4.72
C THR A 161 -8.69 -26.32 -6.22
N LEU A 162 -9.86 -25.77 -6.59
CA LEU A 162 -10.26 -25.63 -7.97
C LEU A 162 -9.70 -24.34 -8.56
N ASP A 163 -9.18 -24.43 -9.78
CA ASP A 163 -8.71 -23.28 -10.54
C ASP A 163 -9.88 -22.35 -10.90
N PHE A 164 -9.76 -21.07 -10.56
CA PHE A 164 -10.88 -20.15 -10.72
C PHE A 164 -11.17 -19.84 -12.19
N ILE A 165 -10.13 -19.74 -13.03
CA ILE A 165 -10.29 -19.44 -14.45
C ILE A 165 -11.06 -20.58 -15.14
N ASP A 166 -10.72 -21.83 -14.84
CA ASP A 166 -11.42 -22.99 -15.39
C ASP A 166 -12.88 -23.06 -14.92
N LEU A 167 -13.14 -22.77 -13.64
CA LEU A 167 -14.50 -22.66 -13.10
C LEU A 167 -15.32 -21.57 -13.80
N PHE A 168 -14.73 -20.41 -13.99
CA PHE A 168 -15.36 -19.29 -14.68
C PHE A 168 -15.69 -19.63 -16.13
N VAL A 169 -14.73 -20.19 -16.88
CA VAL A 169 -14.93 -20.59 -18.28
C VAL A 169 -16.05 -21.64 -18.40
N ALA A 170 -16.11 -22.60 -17.47
CA ALA A 170 -17.15 -23.62 -17.45
C ALA A 170 -18.55 -23.01 -17.27
N GLU A 171 -18.74 -22.10 -16.30
CA GLU A 171 -20.03 -21.43 -16.10
C GLU A 171 -20.35 -20.46 -17.26
N PHE A 172 -19.34 -19.75 -17.79
CA PHE A 172 -19.52 -18.85 -18.93
C PHE A 172 -20.04 -19.58 -20.16
N ARG A 173 -19.48 -20.74 -20.50
CA ARG A 173 -19.95 -21.55 -21.63
C ARG A 173 -21.34 -22.14 -21.41
N LYS A 174 -21.66 -22.50 -20.17
CA LYS A 174 -22.96 -23.04 -19.80
C LYS A 174 -24.09 -22.03 -20.00
N GLU A 175 -23.83 -20.75 -19.75
CA GLU A 175 -24.85 -19.68 -19.84
C GLU A 175 -24.84 -18.95 -21.18
N ASN A 176 -23.67 -18.72 -21.76
CA ASN A 176 -23.53 -17.89 -22.96
C ASN A 176 -23.33 -18.70 -24.25
N GLY A 177 -23.28 -20.04 -24.15
CA GLY A 177 -23.18 -20.93 -25.30
C GLY A 177 -21.95 -20.67 -26.16
N SER A 178 -22.17 -20.21 -27.40
CA SER A 178 -21.11 -19.94 -28.39
C SER A 178 -20.50 -18.54 -28.31
N LEU A 179 -20.87 -17.73 -27.31
CA LEU A 179 -20.20 -16.46 -27.08
C LEU A 179 -18.73 -16.71 -26.75
N MET A 180 -17.83 -15.91 -27.31
CA MET A 180 -16.38 -16.05 -27.13
C MET A 180 -15.91 -15.18 -25.96
N LEU A 181 -14.87 -15.60 -25.23
CA LEU A 181 -14.35 -14.85 -24.06
C LEU A 181 -13.79 -13.47 -24.45
N ASN A 182 -13.27 -13.34 -25.67
CA ASN A 182 -12.76 -12.06 -26.17
C ASN A 182 -13.85 -10.97 -26.29
N THR A 183 -15.15 -11.33 -26.21
CA THR A 183 -16.23 -10.34 -26.18
C THR A 183 -16.28 -9.60 -24.85
N ILE A 184 -15.93 -10.27 -23.74
CA ILE A 184 -16.01 -9.71 -22.38
C ILE A 184 -14.67 -9.22 -21.81
N PHE A 185 -13.52 -9.76 -22.24
CA PHE A 185 -12.20 -9.35 -21.72
C PHE A 185 -11.50 -8.28 -22.57
N TYR A 186 -10.80 -7.34 -21.92
CA TYR A 186 -9.83 -6.44 -22.54
C TYR A 186 -8.40 -6.92 -22.20
N GLY A 187 -7.44 -6.69 -23.10
CA GLY A 187 -6.03 -6.99 -22.84
C GLY A 187 -5.14 -6.56 -23.99
N GLU A 188 -3.88 -6.27 -23.70
CA GLU A 188 -2.86 -6.08 -24.73
C GLU A 188 -2.80 -7.37 -25.57
N LYS A 189 -3.24 -7.32 -26.83
CA LYS A 189 -3.36 -8.46 -27.80
C LYS A 189 -4.61 -9.35 -27.68
N ILE A 190 -5.65 -8.95 -26.95
CA ILE A 190 -6.98 -9.57 -27.09
C ILE A 190 -7.74 -8.84 -28.21
N GLU A 191 -7.76 -9.44 -29.39
CA GLU A 191 -8.44 -8.96 -30.57
C GLU A 191 -9.77 -9.70 -30.78
N ILE A 192 -10.59 -9.18 -31.71
CA ILE A 192 -11.89 -9.78 -32.07
C ILE A 192 -11.73 -11.22 -32.63
N THR A 193 -10.52 -11.59 -33.08
CA THR A 193 -10.18 -12.92 -33.60
C THR A 193 -9.51 -13.84 -32.59
N THR A 194 -9.20 -13.38 -31.38
CA THR A 194 -8.51 -14.18 -30.36
C THR A 194 -9.39 -15.35 -29.91
N SER A 195 -8.82 -16.55 -29.88
CA SER A 195 -9.52 -17.76 -29.44
C SER A 195 -9.70 -17.78 -27.92
N ASP A 196 -10.65 -18.58 -27.44
CA ASP A 196 -10.87 -18.74 -26.00
C ASP A 196 -9.63 -19.27 -25.26
N ASP A 197 -8.94 -20.25 -25.85
CA ASP A 197 -7.72 -20.83 -25.28
C ASP A 197 -6.60 -19.78 -25.18
N ASP A 198 -6.49 -18.90 -26.19
CA ASP A 198 -5.52 -17.81 -26.16
C ASP A 198 -5.88 -16.74 -25.11
N VAL A 199 -7.17 -16.47 -24.88
CA VAL A 199 -7.60 -15.56 -23.79
C VAL A 199 -7.25 -16.17 -22.43
N ILE A 200 -7.56 -17.45 -22.21
CA ILE A 200 -7.26 -18.18 -20.96
C ILE A 200 -5.75 -18.17 -20.71
N LYS A 201 -4.95 -18.49 -21.72
CA LYS A 201 -3.48 -18.46 -21.65
C LYS A 201 -2.97 -17.07 -21.28
N GLN A 202 -3.49 -16.02 -21.91
CA GLN A 202 -3.10 -14.64 -21.60
C GLN A 202 -3.43 -14.24 -20.16
N LEU A 203 -4.62 -14.60 -19.65
CA LEU A 203 -4.98 -14.32 -18.26
C LEU A 203 -3.98 -14.97 -17.29
N ARG A 204 -3.63 -16.24 -17.52
CA ARG A 204 -2.64 -16.97 -16.70
C ARG A 204 -1.24 -16.35 -16.77
N GLU A 205 -0.79 -15.96 -17.97
CA GLU A 205 0.50 -15.28 -18.16
C GLU A 205 0.53 -13.92 -17.45
N LEU A 206 -0.57 -13.16 -17.47
CA LEU A 206 -0.66 -11.87 -16.80
C LEU A 206 -0.66 -12.00 -15.28
N ILE A 207 -1.31 -13.03 -14.71
CA ILE A 207 -1.21 -13.35 -13.28
C ILE A 207 0.25 -13.64 -12.91
N THR A 208 0.93 -14.49 -13.68
CA THR A 208 2.34 -14.84 -13.45
C THR A 208 3.24 -13.59 -13.50
N LYS A 209 3.06 -12.72 -14.51
CA LYS A 209 3.80 -11.45 -14.62
C LYS A 209 3.48 -10.49 -13.48
N SER A 210 2.24 -10.48 -12.99
CA SER A 210 1.83 -9.65 -11.86
C SER A 210 2.56 -10.07 -10.58
N MET A 211 2.83 -11.37 -10.38
CA MET A 211 3.64 -11.87 -9.27
C MET A 211 5.06 -11.32 -9.28
N ASP A 212 5.72 -11.24 -10.45
CA ASP A 212 7.05 -10.64 -10.58
C ASP A 212 7.03 -9.13 -10.25
N GLY A 213 5.94 -8.44 -10.63
CA GLY A 213 5.71 -7.05 -10.25
C GLY A 213 5.57 -6.88 -8.73
N ILE A 214 4.76 -7.73 -8.10
CA ILE A 214 4.52 -7.71 -6.66
C ILE A 214 5.81 -7.97 -5.88
N GLU A 215 6.62 -8.96 -6.28
CA GLU A 215 7.91 -9.26 -5.65
C GLU A 215 8.80 -8.01 -5.59
N ASN A 216 8.97 -7.34 -6.73
CA ASN A 216 9.76 -6.11 -6.84
C ASN A 216 9.21 -4.96 -5.98
N VAL A 217 7.89 -4.78 -5.96
CA VAL A 217 7.24 -3.74 -5.15
C VAL A 217 7.40 -4.05 -3.66
N MET A 218 7.21 -5.30 -3.25
CA MET A 218 7.37 -5.73 -1.86
C MET A 218 8.81 -5.55 -1.39
N SER A 219 9.82 -5.96 -2.17
CA SER A 219 11.22 -5.71 -1.82
C SER A 219 11.51 -4.22 -1.58
N LYS A 220 10.99 -3.34 -2.44
CA LYS A 220 11.16 -1.88 -2.29
C LYS A 220 10.46 -1.31 -1.05
N ARG A 221 9.26 -1.80 -0.71
CA ARG A 221 8.53 -1.38 0.49
C ARG A 221 9.24 -1.84 1.75
N ILE A 222 9.68 -3.09 1.77
CA ILE A 222 10.37 -3.71 2.90
C ILE A 222 11.68 -2.97 3.22
N ASN A 223 12.44 -2.58 2.20
CA ASN A 223 13.68 -1.80 2.37
C ASN A 223 13.46 -0.48 3.13
N GLN A 224 12.25 0.09 3.13
CA GLN A 224 11.93 1.32 3.89
C GLN A 224 11.84 1.10 5.40
N PHE A 225 11.72 -0.16 5.85
CA PHE A 225 11.61 -0.52 7.26
C PHE A 225 12.95 -0.80 7.92
N GLY A 226 14.06 -0.77 7.17
CA GLY A 226 15.40 -0.95 7.73
C GLY A 226 15.70 -2.36 8.23
N VAL A 227 14.91 -3.36 7.82
CA VAL A 227 15.18 -4.78 8.12
C VAL A 227 16.48 -5.22 7.44
N ALA A 228 17.31 -6.00 8.14
CA ALA A 228 18.66 -6.33 7.67
C ALA A 228 18.68 -7.16 6.38
N GLN A 229 17.68 -8.02 6.18
CA GLN A 229 17.55 -8.90 5.01
C GLN A 229 16.18 -9.59 5.06
N PRO A 230 15.20 -9.19 4.24
CA PRO A 230 13.96 -9.95 4.13
C PRO A 230 14.18 -11.23 3.33
N ASN A 231 13.51 -12.31 3.74
CA ASN A 231 13.41 -13.52 2.95
C ASN A 231 12.12 -13.46 2.13
N ILE A 232 12.21 -13.56 0.82
CA ILE A 232 11.05 -13.51 -0.08
C ILE A 232 11.09 -14.78 -0.94
N GLN A 233 10.05 -15.59 -0.84
CA GLN A 233 9.91 -16.83 -1.60
C GLN A 233 8.61 -16.78 -2.40
N LYS A 234 8.73 -16.95 -3.72
CA LYS A 234 7.60 -16.99 -4.63
C LYS A 234 7.15 -18.43 -4.86
N ASP A 235 5.86 -18.66 -4.68
CA ASP A 235 5.16 -19.86 -5.08
C ASP A 235 4.25 -19.51 -6.27
N ALA A 236 4.77 -19.77 -7.47
CA ALA A 236 4.07 -19.49 -8.71
C ALA A 236 2.93 -20.48 -8.99
N GLU A 237 2.91 -21.65 -8.35
CA GLU A 237 1.85 -22.65 -8.53
C GLU A 237 0.57 -22.20 -7.83
N ASN A 238 0.71 -21.64 -6.62
CA ASN A 238 -0.43 -21.18 -5.82
C ASN A 238 -0.62 -19.66 -5.84
N ASN A 239 0.10 -18.93 -6.70
CA ASN A 239 0.08 -17.46 -6.78
C ASN A 239 0.35 -16.78 -5.42
N ARG A 240 1.27 -17.37 -4.62
CA ARG A 240 1.61 -16.90 -3.27
C ARG A 240 3.01 -16.30 -3.22
N LEU A 241 3.18 -15.31 -2.36
CA LEU A 241 4.46 -14.73 -2.00
C LEU A 241 4.63 -14.82 -0.48
N TYR A 242 5.58 -15.64 -0.06
CA TYR A 242 5.96 -15.79 1.34
C TYR A 242 7.07 -14.79 1.67
N ILE A 243 6.86 -13.99 2.71
CA ILE A 243 7.76 -12.94 3.13
C ILE A 243 8.05 -13.11 4.61
N GLU A 244 9.32 -13.23 4.97
CA GLU A 244 9.76 -13.21 6.37
C GLU A 244 10.60 -11.96 6.63
N LEU A 245 10.26 -11.26 7.70
CA LEU A 245 10.87 -10.00 8.10
C LEU A 245 11.44 -10.13 9.52
N PRO A 246 12.67 -10.65 9.66
CA PRO A 246 13.30 -10.81 10.97
C PRO A 246 13.58 -9.46 11.63
N GLY A 247 13.29 -9.36 12.92
CA GLY A 247 13.53 -8.15 13.74
C GLY A 247 12.53 -7.02 13.51
N VAL A 248 11.41 -7.26 12.81
CA VAL A 248 10.29 -6.31 12.78
C VAL A 248 9.62 -6.27 14.15
N GLN A 249 9.47 -5.07 14.71
CA GLN A 249 8.77 -4.88 15.99
C GLN A 249 7.41 -4.19 15.84
N ASP A 250 7.21 -3.44 14.76
CA ASP A 250 5.95 -2.76 14.46
C ASP A 250 5.22 -3.51 13.34
N GLU A 251 4.69 -4.67 13.69
CA GLU A 251 4.03 -5.57 12.74
C GLU A 251 2.82 -4.91 12.08
N LYS A 252 2.03 -4.17 12.85
CA LYS A 252 0.82 -3.51 12.37
C LYS A 252 1.13 -2.51 11.25
N THR A 253 2.07 -1.59 11.47
CA THR A 253 2.44 -0.59 10.45
C THR A 253 3.07 -1.26 9.23
N VAL A 254 3.87 -2.32 9.43
CA VAL A 254 4.45 -3.05 8.28
C VAL A 254 3.36 -3.76 7.49
N ALA A 255 2.42 -4.45 8.15
CA ALA A 255 1.30 -5.12 7.52
C ALA A 255 0.44 -4.12 6.72
N GLU A 256 0.05 -2.99 7.32
CA GLU A 256 -0.71 -1.92 6.64
C GLU A 256 0.03 -1.40 5.41
N LYS A 257 1.36 -1.19 5.50
CA LYS A 257 2.16 -0.73 4.36
C LYS A 257 2.30 -1.79 3.27
N LEU A 258 2.43 -3.07 3.63
CA LEU A 258 2.49 -4.16 2.66
C LEU A 258 1.15 -4.34 1.95
N GLN A 259 0.04 -4.18 2.66
CA GLN A 259 -1.32 -4.26 2.11
C GLN A 259 -1.71 -3.03 1.28
N SER A 260 -1.17 -1.85 1.58
CA SER A 260 -1.56 -0.61 0.89
C SER A 260 -1.36 -0.70 -0.62
N THR A 261 -2.37 -0.34 -1.43
CA THR A 261 -2.19 -0.24 -2.88
C THR A 261 -1.42 1.04 -3.19
N ALA A 262 -0.23 0.94 -3.79
CA ALA A 262 0.53 2.13 -4.18
C ALA A 262 0.05 2.60 -5.56
N ASN A 263 -1.11 3.26 -5.59
CA ASN A 263 -1.57 3.94 -6.79
C ASN A 263 -0.88 5.31 -6.87
N LEU A 264 -0.04 5.52 -7.89
CA LEU A 264 0.58 6.81 -8.17
C LEU A 264 -0.25 7.51 -9.24
N GLU A 265 -1.06 8.46 -8.82
CA GLU A 265 -1.89 9.26 -9.71
C GLU A 265 -1.23 10.61 -9.96
N PHE A 266 -1.17 11.01 -11.23
CA PHE A 266 -0.70 12.31 -11.63
C PHE A 266 -1.92 13.17 -11.94
N PHE A 267 -2.06 14.26 -11.21
CA PHE A 267 -3.10 15.26 -11.47
C PHE A 267 -2.43 16.49 -12.10
N GLU A 268 -3.05 17.04 -13.14
CA GLU A 268 -2.67 18.37 -13.61
C GLU A 268 -3.11 19.39 -12.56
N THR A 269 -2.16 20.20 -12.09
CA THR A 269 -2.41 21.23 -11.08
C THR A 269 -2.25 22.61 -11.68
N TYR A 270 -3.06 23.57 -11.23
CA TYR A 270 -2.84 24.97 -11.56
C TYR A 270 -1.73 25.56 -10.69
N GLU A 271 -0.82 26.30 -11.30
CA GLU A 271 0.10 27.17 -10.56
C GLU A 271 -0.66 28.38 -10.01
N PHE A 272 -0.24 28.89 -8.85
CA PHE A 272 -0.88 30.04 -8.20
C PHE A 272 -0.99 31.27 -9.14
N SER A 273 0.02 31.47 -10.00
CA SER A 273 0.06 32.52 -11.02
C SER A 273 -1.12 32.47 -12.00
N GLN A 274 -1.67 31.29 -12.27
CA GLN A 274 -2.71 31.07 -13.28
C GLN A 274 -4.11 31.48 -12.80
N PHE A 275 -4.33 31.56 -11.48
CA PHE A 275 -5.62 31.96 -10.91
C PHE A 275 -5.52 33.14 -9.94
N GLN A 276 -4.34 33.75 -9.80
CA GLN A 276 -4.12 34.90 -8.92
C GLN A 276 -5.11 36.05 -9.19
N SER A 277 -5.39 36.34 -10.46
CA SER A 277 -6.35 37.41 -10.82
C SER A 277 -7.78 37.07 -10.42
N ALA A 278 -8.23 35.83 -10.67
CA ALA A 278 -9.55 35.38 -10.28
C ALA A 278 -9.71 35.32 -8.74
N TRP A 279 -8.63 34.98 -8.03
CA TRP A 279 -8.60 34.99 -6.57
C TRP A 279 -8.72 36.39 -5.98
N ALA A 280 -7.99 37.37 -6.55
CA ALA A 280 -8.10 38.77 -6.14
C ALA A 280 -9.49 39.36 -6.44
N GLU A 281 -10.11 38.96 -7.55
CA GLU A 281 -11.48 39.36 -7.89
C GLU A 281 -12.51 38.75 -6.94
N ALA A 282 -12.37 37.47 -6.59
CA ALA A 282 -13.22 36.80 -5.61
C ALA A 282 -13.11 37.44 -4.21
N ASP A 283 -11.90 37.77 -3.76
CA ASP A 283 -11.65 38.47 -2.50
C ASP A 283 -12.33 39.85 -2.48
N ALA A 284 -12.20 40.62 -3.57
CA ALA A 284 -12.86 41.90 -3.73
C ALA A 284 -14.40 41.80 -3.77
N LEU A 285 -14.95 40.73 -4.35
CA LEU A 285 -16.38 40.45 -4.37
C LEU A 285 -16.91 40.03 -2.99
N SER A 286 -16.17 39.22 -2.24
CA SER A 286 -16.56 38.76 -0.90
C SER A 286 -16.67 39.91 0.12
N LEU A 287 -15.98 41.02 -0.11
CA LEU A 287 -16.04 42.22 0.73
C LEU A 287 -17.23 43.13 0.39
N LYS A 288 -17.96 42.86 -0.70
CA LYS A 288 -19.18 43.60 -1.03
C LYS A 288 -20.31 43.07 -0.15
N GLN A 289 -21.05 43.98 0.46
CA GLN A 289 -22.22 43.65 1.25
C GLN A 289 -23.28 43.00 0.34
N GLU A 290 -23.68 41.77 0.62
CA GLU A 290 -24.75 41.10 -0.11
C GLU A 290 -26.04 41.90 0.07
N GLY A 291 -26.43 42.63 -0.97
CA GLY A 291 -27.71 43.33 -0.98
C GLY A 291 -28.82 42.32 -1.14
N PHE A 292 -29.61 42.08 -0.08
CA PHE A 292 -30.96 41.56 -0.25
C PHE A 292 -31.71 42.53 -1.18
N LYS A 293 -32.03 42.08 -2.40
CA LYS A 293 -33.02 42.77 -3.20
C LYS A 293 -34.36 42.60 -2.49
N GLU A 294 -34.83 43.66 -1.84
CA GLU A 294 -36.26 43.78 -1.55
C GLU A 294 -36.99 43.79 -2.89
N ASP A 295 -37.79 42.75 -3.13
CA ASP A 295 -38.76 42.71 -4.23
C ASP A 295 -39.76 43.86 -4.05
N SER A 296 -39.49 44.97 -4.72
CA SER A 296 -40.48 46.02 -4.91
C SER A 296 -41.29 45.70 -6.17
N SER A 297 -42.19 44.72 -6.08
CA SER A 297 -43.28 44.58 -7.04
C SER A 297 -44.47 45.43 -6.59
N SER A 298 -44.50 46.68 -7.01
CA SER A 298 -45.72 47.49 -6.99
C SER A 298 -45.94 48.15 -8.34
N ASN A 299 -46.75 47.50 -9.17
CA ASN A 299 -47.93 48.12 -9.75
C ASN A 299 -48.77 47.08 -10.50
N GLU A 300 -49.75 46.51 -9.79
CA GLU A 300 -51.01 46.17 -10.41
C GLU A 300 -51.73 47.48 -10.78
N THR A 301 -52.12 47.66 -12.04
CA THR A 301 -53.49 48.09 -12.38
C THR A 301 -53.82 47.85 -13.86
N SER A 302 -54.81 46.98 -14.05
CA SER A 302 -55.96 47.10 -14.96
C SER A 302 -55.76 47.02 -16.48
N ASP A 303 -56.05 45.82 -16.99
CA ASP A 303 -56.77 45.62 -18.26
C ASP A 303 -58.07 46.45 -18.26
N THR A 304 -58.20 47.34 -19.24
CA THR A 304 -59.49 47.86 -19.70
C THR A 304 -59.41 48.13 -21.21
N ASP A 305 -60.12 47.29 -21.96
CA ASP A 305 -60.85 47.52 -23.21
C ASP A 305 -60.49 48.73 -24.09
N LEU A 306 -60.03 48.45 -25.31
CA LEU A 306 -60.25 49.31 -26.47
C LEU A 306 -60.58 48.46 -27.71
N GLU A 307 -61.88 48.18 -27.89
CA GLU A 307 -62.47 48.00 -29.22
C GLU A 307 -62.57 49.36 -29.91
N PHE A 308 -62.06 49.48 -31.15
CA PHE A 308 -62.66 50.36 -32.14
C PHE A 308 -62.46 49.83 -33.56
N ASP A 309 -63.61 49.70 -34.22
CA ASP A 309 -63.92 49.27 -35.59
C ASP A 309 -63.30 50.19 -36.67
N GLY A 310 -63.00 49.60 -37.82
CA GLY A 310 -62.47 50.28 -39.00
C GLY A 310 -62.61 49.43 -40.27
N SER A 311 -63.82 48.97 -40.57
CA SER A 311 -64.18 48.47 -41.91
C SER A 311 -64.06 49.57 -42.98
N THR A 312 -63.39 49.30 -44.11
CA THR A 312 -63.97 49.53 -45.45
C THR A 312 -63.21 48.79 -46.57
N ASN A 313 -64.01 48.21 -47.45
CA ASN A 313 -63.79 47.40 -48.66
C ASN A 313 -63.07 48.09 -49.84
N SER A 314 -62.42 47.27 -50.71
CA SER A 314 -62.62 47.13 -52.18
C SER A 314 -61.33 46.52 -52.77
N SER A 315 -61.28 45.52 -53.67
CA SER A 315 -62.23 44.80 -54.52
C SER A 315 -61.67 43.41 -54.81
#